data_AF-A0A2V9PTI3-F1
#
_entry.id   AF-A0A2V9PTI3-F1
#
_cell.length_a   1.000
_cell.length_b   1.000
_cell.length_c   1.000
_cell.angle_alpha   90.00
_cell.angle_beta   90.00
_cell.angle_gamma   90.00
#
_symmetry.space_group_name_H-M   'P 1'
#
loop_
_entity.id
_entity.type
_entity.pdbx_description
1 polymer ?
#
loop_
_entity_poly.entity_id
_entity_poly.type
_entity_poly.pdbx_seq_one_letter_code
_entity_poly.pdbx_strand_id
1 'polypeptide(L)'
;MFEVAGEFNWKALHFVALLWTLCAMSGLYVIGRDLFDRNTGLIAALLYSVFQPWWIWKNLSFDGEMLMNLPIIWAWAIAFRLTSSRLRPELFAAGTLLGAAFLLKQPAAIAAVPLGMYPLLPRYRASRSLTPTNSIIQAAMLGAGFCATLSLVAIVLWKQGILHECRA
;
A
#
# COMPACT_ATOMS: atom_id res chain seq x y z
N MET A 1 -2.00 18.48 -16.35
CA MET A 1 -0.54 18.22 -16.25
C MET A 1 -0.05 17.46 -17.48
N PHE A 2 -0.18 18.05 -18.67
CA PHE A 2 0.35 17.51 -19.94
C PHE A 2 1.57 18.31 -20.43
N GLU A 3 2.11 19.20 -19.58
CA GLU A 3 2.97 20.30 -20.03
C GLU A 3 4.47 20.09 -19.75
N VAL A 4 4.86 18.98 -19.12
CA VAL A 4 6.27 18.76 -18.73
C VAL A 4 6.92 17.53 -19.40
N ALA A 5 6.14 16.63 -20.02
CA ALA A 5 6.70 15.47 -20.70
C ALA A 5 5.88 15.13 -21.96
N GLY A 6 6.46 15.41 -23.14
CA GLY A 6 5.83 15.19 -24.44
C GLY A 6 5.38 13.75 -24.70
N GLU A 7 4.46 13.61 -25.66
CA GLU A 7 3.63 12.45 -26.02
C GLU A 7 4.27 11.05 -26.00
N PHE A 8 5.61 10.93 -26.06
CA PHE A 8 6.32 9.66 -26.13
C PHE A 8 7.64 9.63 -25.34
N ASN A 9 7.68 10.22 -24.14
CA ASN A 9 8.90 10.19 -23.34
C ASN A 9 9.09 8.85 -22.60
N TRP A 10 9.37 7.79 -23.35
CA TRP A 10 9.67 6.43 -22.86
C TRP A 10 10.72 6.45 -21.73
N LYS A 11 11.72 7.34 -21.82
CA LYS A 11 12.76 7.50 -20.80
C LYS A 11 12.20 8.01 -19.47
N ALA A 12 11.26 8.95 -19.49
CA ALA A 12 10.60 9.44 -18.28
C ALA A 12 9.75 8.34 -17.63
N LEU A 13 9.01 7.57 -18.43
CA LEU A 13 8.24 6.42 -17.95
C LEU A 13 9.15 5.38 -17.27
N HIS A 14 10.31 5.08 -17.86
CA HIS A 14 11.28 4.13 -17.31
C HIS A 14 11.92 4.66 -16.04
N PHE A 15 12.21 5.96 -15.98
CA PHE A 15 12.75 6.58 -14.78
C PHE A 15 11.74 6.53 -13.62
N VAL A 16 10.46 6.83 -13.89
CA VAL A 16 9.40 6.71 -12.88
C VAL A 16 9.21 5.26 -12.47
N ALA A 17 9.22 4.30 -13.40
CA ALA A 17 9.14 2.88 -13.09
C ALA A 17 10.31 2.43 -12.19
N LEU A 18 11.53 2.87 -12.49
CA LEU A 18 12.71 2.57 -11.70
C LEU A 18 12.67 3.21 -10.32
N LEU A 19 12.20 4.46 -10.21
CA LEU A 19 12.01 5.10 -8.92
C LEU A 19 10.92 4.38 -8.10
N TRP A 20 9.85 3.96 -8.76
CA TRP A 20 8.75 3.20 -8.15
C TRP A 20 9.24 1.86 -7.59
N THR A 21 10.08 1.14 -8.34
CA THR A 21 10.62 -0.15 -7.90
C THR A 21 11.62 0.02 -6.77
N LEU A 22 12.49 1.04 -6.81
CA LEU A 22 13.37 1.38 -5.69
C LEU A 22 12.57 1.72 -4.42
N CYS A 23 11.47 2.48 -4.55
CA CYS A 23 10.59 2.77 -3.44
C CYS A 23 9.93 1.51 -2.87
N ALA A 24 9.51 0.56 -3.71
CA ALA A 24 8.99 -0.73 -3.27
C ALA A 24 10.06 -1.59 -2.57
N MET A 25 11.29 -1.65 -3.10
CA MET A 25 12.44 -2.33 -2.48
C MET A 25 12.74 -1.74 -1.09
N SER A 26 12.70 -0.42 -0.96
CA SER A 26 12.93 0.25 0.32
C SER A 26 11.88 -0.11 1.37
N GLY A 27 10.60 -0.21 0.97
CA GLY A 27 9.52 -0.64 1.86
C GLY A 27 9.68 -2.09 2.29
N LEU A 28 10.07 -3.00 1.39
CA LEU A 28 10.36 -4.39 1.72
C LEU A 28 11.57 -4.53 2.65
N TYR A 29 12.61 -3.74 2.43
CA TYR A 29 13.76 -3.66 3.34
C TYR A 29 13.32 -3.23 4.74
N VAL A 30 12.48 -2.20 4.87
CA VAL A 30 11.97 -1.73 6.16
C VAL A 30 11.15 -2.83 6.85
N ILE A 31 10.24 -3.51 6.14
CA ILE A 31 9.46 -4.62 6.69
C ILE A 31 10.37 -5.75 7.18
N GLY A 32 11.30 -6.22 6.33
CA GLY A 32 12.17 -7.34 6.67
C GLY A 32 13.14 -7.02 7.81
N ARG A 33 13.62 -5.77 7.89
CA ARG A 33 14.44 -5.28 8.98
C ARG A 33 13.66 -5.16 10.29
N ASP A 34 12.42 -4.69 10.24
CA ASP A 34 11.59 -4.48 11.43
C ASP A 34 11.01 -5.80 11.98
N LEU A 35 10.78 -6.80 11.12
CA LEU A 35 10.18 -8.07 11.50
C LEU A 35 11.21 -9.16 11.87
N PHE A 36 12.39 -9.13 11.23
CA PHE A 36 13.45 -10.11 11.44
C PHE A 36 14.78 -9.40 11.75
N ASP A 37 15.59 -9.16 10.72
CA ASP A 37 16.95 -8.64 10.83
C ASP A 37 17.31 -7.85 9.57
N ARG A 38 18.36 -7.03 9.68
CA ARG A 38 18.86 -6.21 8.56
C ARG A 38 19.22 -7.04 7.32
N ASN A 39 19.81 -8.23 7.51
CA ASN A 39 20.18 -9.12 6.41
C ASN A 39 18.94 -9.65 5.68
N THR A 40 17.90 -10.03 6.42
CA THR A 40 16.62 -10.48 5.85
C THR A 40 15.94 -9.38 5.05
N GLY A 41 15.98 -8.13 5.54
CA GLY A 41 15.50 -6.96 4.79
C GLY A 41 16.24 -6.75 3.47
N LEU A 42 17.58 -6.88 3.46
CA LEU A 42 18.39 -6.74 2.24
C LEU A 42 18.09 -7.87 1.24
N ILE A 43 17.97 -9.11 1.70
CA ILE A 43 17.62 -10.25 0.86
C ILE A 43 16.23 -10.05 0.25
N ALA A 44 15.24 -9.61 1.03
CA ALA A 44 13.90 -9.35 0.53
C ALA A 44 13.87 -8.23 -0.53
N ALA A 45 14.63 -7.15 -0.31
CA ALA A 45 14.77 -6.07 -1.27
C ALA A 45 15.44 -6.56 -2.58
N LEU A 46 16.53 -7.32 -2.48
CA LEU A 46 17.23 -7.88 -3.64
C LEU A 46 16.36 -8.87 -4.41
N LEU A 47 15.64 -9.76 -3.72
CA LEU A 47 14.70 -10.69 -4.34
C LEU A 47 13.62 -9.95 -5.12
N TYR A 48 13.12 -8.81 -4.63
CA TYR A 48 12.14 -8.00 -5.36
C TYR A 48 12.68 -7.50 -6.71
N SER A 49 13.96 -7.13 -6.80
CA SER A 49 14.60 -6.77 -8.07
C SER A 49 14.68 -7.95 -9.05
N VAL A 50 14.80 -9.18 -8.54
CA VAL A 50 14.89 -10.39 -9.38
C VAL A 50 13.50 -10.85 -9.83
N PHE A 51 12.49 -10.71 -8.97
CA PHE A 51 11.09 -11.08 -9.25
C PHE A 51 10.32 -10.05 -10.07
N GLN A 52 10.83 -8.82 -10.27
CA GLN A 52 10.36 -8.01 -11.38
C GLN A 52 10.55 -8.86 -12.65
N PRO A 53 9.51 -9.11 -13.45
CA PRO A 53 9.64 -9.91 -14.67
C PRO A 53 10.41 -9.11 -15.73
N TRP A 54 11.72 -8.96 -15.54
CA TRP A 54 12.68 -8.38 -16.48
C TRP A 54 12.81 -9.24 -17.75
N TRP A 55 12.44 -10.53 -17.68
CA TRP A 55 12.74 -11.49 -18.75
C TRP A 55 11.79 -11.39 -19.94
N ILE A 56 10.59 -10.81 -19.78
CA ILE A 56 9.64 -10.66 -20.88
C ILE A 56 9.48 -9.16 -21.13
N TRP A 57 10.12 -8.66 -22.19
CA TRP A 57 10.14 -7.24 -22.60
C TRP A 57 8.74 -6.61 -22.78
N LYS A 58 7.66 -7.41 -22.83
CA LYS A 58 6.26 -6.93 -22.80
C LYS A 58 5.77 -6.49 -21.42
N ASN A 59 6.38 -6.96 -20.33
CA ASN A 59 5.97 -6.66 -18.95
C ASN A 59 6.69 -5.45 -18.34
N LEU A 60 7.55 -4.76 -19.09
CA LEU A 60 7.98 -3.40 -18.75
C LEU A 60 6.90 -2.34 -19.09
N SER A 61 5.70 -2.80 -19.42
CA SER A 61 4.51 -1.97 -19.46
C SER A 61 4.17 -1.57 -18.03
N PHE A 62 3.84 -0.29 -17.83
CA PHE A 62 3.40 0.28 -16.57
C PHE A 62 2.05 -0.36 -16.16
N ASP A 63 2.07 -1.60 -15.69
CA ASP A 63 0.87 -2.38 -15.35
C ASP A 63 0.33 -1.90 -13.99
N GLY A 64 -1.00 -1.90 -13.85
CA GLY A 64 -1.68 -1.65 -12.59
C GLY A 64 -1.20 -2.57 -11.45
N GLU A 65 -0.63 -3.73 -11.79
CA GLU A 65 0.03 -4.63 -10.83
C GLU A 65 1.28 -4.01 -10.18
N MET A 66 2.13 -3.35 -10.95
CA MET A 66 3.30 -2.65 -10.41
C MET A 66 2.87 -1.43 -9.58
N LEU A 67 1.81 -0.75 -10.01
CA LEU A 67 1.26 0.41 -9.33
C LEU A 67 0.61 0.07 -7.99
N MET A 68 -0.11 -1.05 -7.86
CA MET A 68 -0.70 -1.44 -6.57
C MET A 68 0.34 -1.91 -5.55
N ASN A 69 1.47 -2.47 -6.00
CA ASN A 69 2.45 -3.09 -5.11
C ASN A 69 3.10 -2.09 -4.14
N LEU A 70 3.47 -0.89 -4.62
CA LEU A 70 4.09 0.14 -3.79
C LEU A 70 3.19 0.57 -2.62
N PRO A 71 1.93 1.00 -2.84
CA PRO A 71 1.04 1.38 -1.74
C PRO A 71 0.74 0.20 -0.80
N ILE A 72 0.66 -1.03 -1.29
CA ILE A 72 0.53 -2.22 -0.42
C ILE A 72 1.75 -2.38 0.47
N ILE A 73 2.96 -2.40 -0.11
CA ILE A 73 4.21 -2.57 0.63
C ILE A 73 4.38 -1.46 1.67
N TRP A 74 4.10 -0.21 1.31
CA TRP A 74 4.20 0.90 2.25
C TRP A 74 3.12 0.87 3.34
N ALA A 75 1.89 0.46 3.02
CA ALA A 75 0.86 0.24 4.03
C ALA A 75 1.31 -0.83 5.05
N TRP A 76 1.93 -1.91 4.58
CA TRP A 76 2.49 -2.95 5.43
C TRP A 76 3.69 -2.45 6.25
N ALA A 77 4.62 -1.71 5.64
CA ALA A 77 5.77 -1.12 6.34
C ALA A 77 5.32 -0.19 7.48
N ILE A 78 4.30 0.64 7.24
CA ILE A 78 3.72 1.53 8.25
C ILE A 78 3.00 0.71 9.33
N ALA A 79 2.23 -0.31 8.97
CA ALA A 79 1.52 -1.14 9.93
C ALA A 79 2.48 -1.94 10.83
N PHE A 80 3.55 -2.51 10.27
CA PHE A 80 4.52 -3.32 11.02
C PHE A 80 5.54 -2.51 11.82
N ARG A 81 5.74 -1.22 11.51
CA ARG A 81 6.65 -0.36 12.27
C ARG A 81 6.41 -0.47 13.78
N LEU A 82 7.48 -0.75 14.52
CA LEU A 82 7.48 -0.88 15.98
C LEU A 82 7.40 0.49 16.66
N THR A 83 6.23 1.11 16.62
CA THR A 83 5.95 2.34 17.39
C THR A 83 5.32 1.98 18.76
N SER A 84 5.91 2.48 19.85
CA SER A 84 5.46 2.26 21.25
C SER A 84 4.20 3.08 21.64
N SER A 85 3.69 3.90 20.71
CA SER A 85 2.49 4.71 20.94
C SER A 85 1.22 3.87 20.99
N ARG A 86 0.35 4.16 21.98
CA ARG A 86 -0.95 3.51 22.17
C ARG A 86 -1.96 3.91 21.08
N LEU A 87 -1.89 5.17 20.63
CA LEU A 87 -2.68 5.71 19.54
C LEU A 87 -1.75 5.80 18.33
N ARG A 88 -1.95 4.92 17.34
CA ARG A 88 -1.15 4.87 16.12
C ARG A 88 -1.95 5.48 14.96
N PRO A 89 -1.99 6.81 14.81
CA PRO A 89 -2.66 7.45 13.68
C PRO A 89 -2.05 7.03 12.33
N GLU A 90 -0.83 6.52 12.36
CA GLU A 90 -0.14 5.85 11.25
C GLU A 90 -0.99 4.75 10.59
N LEU A 91 -1.84 4.02 11.34
CA LEU A 91 -2.74 3.02 10.76
C LEU A 91 -3.81 3.62 9.85
N PHE A 92 -4.21 4.87 10.10
CA PHE A 92 -5.11 5.58 9.19
C PHE A 92 -4.43 5.79 7.84
N ALA A 93 -3.16 6.22 7.83
CA ALA A 93 -2.37 6.36 6.61
C ALA A 93 -2.19 5.01 5.88
N ALA A 94 -1.91 3.92 6.62
CA ALA A 94 -1.85 2.58 6.04
C ALA A 94 -3.20 2.15 5.42
N GLY A 95 -4.31 2.44 6.09
CA GLY A 95 -5.66 2.21 5.56
C GLY A 95 -5.94 2.99 4.29
N THR A 96 -5.53 4.27 4.23
CA THR A 96 -5.69 5.09 3.03
C THR A 96 -4.87 4.56 1.84
N LEU A 97 -3.64 4.10 2.10
CA LEU A 97 -2.78 3.50 1.08
C LEU A 97 -3.38 2.19 0.55
N LEU A 98 -3.98 1.35 1.41
CA LEU A 98 -4.71 0.16 0.97
C LEU A 98 -5.95 0.52 0.14
N GLY A 99 -6.68 1.58 0.51
CA GLY A 99 -7.81 2.08 -0.26
C GLY A 99 -7.38 2.55 -1.66
N ALA A 100 -6.26 3.27 -1.75
CA ALA A 100 -5.67 3.67 -3.01
C ALA A 100 -5.21 2.46 -3.84
N ALA A 101 -4.57 1.47 -3.21
CA ALA A 101 -4.15 0.24 -3.89
C ALA A 101 -5.34 -0.54 -4.47
N PHE A 102 -6.46 -0.62 -3.73
CA PHE A 102 -7.69 -1.25 -4.18
C PHE A 102 -8.31 -0.55 -5.41
N LEU A 103 -8.30 0.78 -5.41
CA LEU A 103 -8.76 1.57 -6.55
C LEU A 103 -7.88 1.38 -7.79
N LEU A 104 -6.58 1.14 -7.60
CA LEU A 104 -5.66 0.84 -8.69
C LEU A 104 -5.88 -0.58 -9.25
N LYS A 105 -6.05 -1.58 -8.38
CA LYS A 105 -6.37 -2.95 -8.81
C LYS A 105 -7.13 -3.71 -7.70
N GLN A 106 -8.22 -4.37 -8.08
CA GLN A 106 -9.07 -5.16 -7.18
C GLN A 106 -8.32 -6.23 -6.35
N PRO A 107 -7.29 -6.95 -6.88
CA PRO A 107 -6.53 -7.93 -6.09
C PRO A 107 -5.89 -7.35 -4.82
N ALA A 108 -5.66 -6.03 -4.75
CA ALA A 108 -5.10 -5.39 -3.56
C ALA A 108 -6.00 -5.51 -2.32
N ALA A 109 -7.30 -5.76 -2.46
CA ALA A 109 -8.20 -6.02 -1.32
C ALA A 109 -7.72 -7.21 -0.48
N ILE A 110 -7.14 -8.23 -1.11
CA ILE A 110 -6.67 -9.43 -0.42
C ILE A 110 -5.55 -9.08 0.58
N ALA A 111 -4.71 -8.08 0.27
CA ALA A 111 -3.63 -7.63 1.15
C ALA A 111 -4.14 -6.83 2.36
N ALA A 112 -5.35 -6.27 2.29
CA ALA A 112 -5.96 -5.54 3.41
C ALA A 112 -6.50 -6.48 4.51
N VAL A 113 -6.93 -7.69 4.14
CA VAL A 113 -7.50 -8.68 5.07
C VAL A 113 -6.54 -9.08 6.20
N PRO A 114 -5.33 -9.60 5.93
CA PRO A 114 -4.39 -9.96 6.99
C PRO A 114 -3.96 -8.74 7.81
N LEU A 115 -3.87 -7.55 7.20
CA LEU A 115 -3.50 -6.32 7.89
C LEU A 115 -4.59 -5.84 8.85
N GLY A 116 -5.87 -6.00 8.50
CA GLY A 116 -7.00 -5.71 9.38
C GLY A 116 -7.18 -6.74 10.50
N MET A 117 -6.81 -8.00 10.24
CA MET A 117 -6.80 -9.06 11.26
C MET A 117 -5.63 -8.93 12.25
N TYR A 118 -4.48 -8.41 11.81
CA TYR A 118 -3.25 -8.37 12.60
C TYR A 118 -3.40 -7.66 13.97
N PRO A 119 -4.05 -6.48 14.09
CA PRO A 119 -4.29 -5.82 15.37
C PRO A 119 -5.16 -6.63 16.34
N LEU A 120 -6.05 -7.49 15.82
CA LEU A 120 -7.02 -8.27 16.60
C LEU A 120 -6.38 -9.51 17.25
N LEU A 121 -5.21 -9.94 16.75
CA LEU A 121 -4.53 -11.15 17.24
C LEU A 121 -4.14 -11.01 18.72
N PRO A 122 -4.46 -12.01 19.56
CA PRO A 122 -4.13 -11.97 20.99
C PRO A 122 -2.62 -11.97 21.25
N ARG A 123 -1.79 -12.55 20.35
CA ARG A 123 -0.33 -12.48 20.44
C ARG A 123 0.23 -11.05 20.27
N TYR A 124 -0.39 -10.25 19.40
CA TYR A 124 -0.02 -8.84 19.21
C TYR A 124 -0.43 -7.98 20.42
N ARG A 125 -1.58 -8.31 21.03
CA ARG A 125 -2.04 -7.67 22.29
C ARG A 125 -1.14 -8.00 23.47
N ALA A 126 -0.76 -9.27 23.62
CA ALA A 126 0.09 -9.76 24.71
C ALA A 126 1.51 -9.20 24.63
N SER A 127 2.10 -9.13 23.44
CA SER A 127 3.46 -8.61 23.26
C SER A 127 3.57 -7.09 23.48
N ARG A 128 2.47 -6.34 23.39
CA ARG A 128 2.45 -4.88 23.55
C ARG A 128 1.66 -4.36 24.76
N SER A 129 1.20 -5.23 25.65
CA SER A 129 0.39 -4.87 26.83
C SER A 129 -0.83 -3.98 26.51
N LEU A 130 -1.43 -4.18 25.33
CA LEU A 130 -2.54 -3.35 24.85
C LEU A 130 -3.88 -3.89 25.36
N THR A 131 -4.73 -2.98 25.87
CA THR A 131 -6.12 -3.30 26.21
C THR A 131 -6.91 -3.65 24.94
N PRO A 132 -7.94 -4.51 25.04
CA PRO A 132 -8.78 -4.90 23.89
C PRO A 132 -9.41 -3.70 23.18
N THR A 133 -9.78 -2.65 23.92
CA THR A 133 -10.30 -1.39 23.38
C THR A 133 -9.32 -0.69 22.45
N ASN A 134 -8.02 -0.67 22.79
CA ASN A 134 -7.00 -0.01 21.95
C ASN A 134 -6.74 -0.78 20.63
N SER A 135 -6.84 -2.11 20.67
CA SER A 135 -6.76 -2.96 19.48
C SER A 135 -7.93 -2.70 18.52
N ILE A 136 -9.15 -2.55 19.05
CA ILE A 136 -10.34 -2.18 18.27
C ILE A 136 -10.19 -0.78 17.68
N ILE A 137 -9.69 0.21 18.45
CA ILE A 137 -9.45 1.56 17.94
C ILE A 137 -8.43 1.56 16.78
N GLN A 138 -7.35 0.77 16.88
CA GLN A 138 -6.36 0.65 15.81
C GLN A 138 -6.95 0.00 14.55
N ALA A 139 -7.74 -1.06 14.70
CA ALA A 139 -8.45 -1.68 13.58
C ALA A 139 -9.48 -0.72 12.95
N ALA A 140 -10.20 0.03 13.78
CA ALA A 140 -11.16 1.03 13.34
C ALA A 140 -10.49 2.19 12.60
N MET A 141 -9.32 2.67 13.06
CA MET A 141 -8.54 3.69 12.35
C MET A 141 -8.09 3.22 10.96
N LEU A 142 -7.67 1.95 10.84
CA LEU A 142 -7.29 1.36 9.56
C LEU A 142 -8.48 1.24 8.62
N GLY A 143 -9.60 0.72 9.12
CA GLY A 143 -10.85 0.64 8.36
C GLY A 143 -11.40 2.01 7.96
N ALA A 144 -11.31 3.00 8.85
CA ALA A 144 -11.71 4.38 8.56
C ALA A 144 -10.86 5.00 7.44
N GLY A 145 -9.54 4.77 7.43
CA GLY A 145 -8.68 5.24 6.33
C GLY A 145 -9.03 4.59 4.99
N PHE A 146 -9.29 3.29 4.99
CA PHE A 146 -9.73 2.56 3.80
C PHE A 146 -11.05 3.10 3.25
N CYS A 147 -12.09 3.18 4.10
CA CYS A 147 -13.40 3.69 3.72
C CYS A 147 -13.36 5.16 3.30
N ALA A 148 -12.60 6.01 4.01
CA ALA A 148 -12.47 7.43 3.66
C ALA A 148 -11.94 7.62 2.23
N THR A 149 -10.98 6.80 1.82
CA THR A 149 -10.41 6.85 0.47
C THR A 149 -11.45 6.47 -0.59
N LEU A 150 -12.23 5.42 -0.33
CA LEU A 150 -13.31 5.00 -1.23
C LEU A 150 -14.44 6.04 -1.30
N SER A 151 -14.87 6.57 -0.16
CA SER A 151 -15.91 7.60 -0.10
C SER A 151 -15.47 8.87 -0.81
N LEU A 152 -14.22 9.29 -0.65
CA LEU A 152 -13.68 10.46 -1.34
C LEU A 152 -13.72 10.27 -2.86
N VAL A 153 -13.28 9.11 -3.36
CA VAL A 153 -13.35 8.82 -4.80
C VAL A 153 -14.79 8.71 -5.30
N ALA A 154 -15.68 8.08 -4.53
CA ALA A 154 -17.11 8.04 -4.86
C ALA A 154 -17.72 9.45 -4.96
N ILE A 155 -17.37 10.37 -4.05
CA ILE A 155 -17.81 11.77 -4.10
C ILE A 155 -17.25 12.50 -5.31
N VAL A 156 -15.98 12.27 -5.66
CA VAL A 156 -15.36 12.87 -6.85
C VAL A 156 -16.05 12.38 -8.12
N LEU A 157 -16.29 11.08 -8.25
CA LEU A 157 -17.02 10.48 -9.37
C LEU A 157 -18.47 10.98 -9.45
N TRP A 158 -19.13 11.17 -8.31
CA TRP A 158 -20.45 11.76 -8.23
C TRP A 158 -20.45 13.19 -8.75
N LYS A 159 -19.49 14.01 -8.32
CA LYS A 159 -19.34 15.40 -8.78
C LYS A 159 -18.99 15.50 -10.27
N GLN A 160 -18.33 14.49 -10.83
CA GLN A 160 -18.03 14.40 -12.25
C GLN A 160 -19.22 13.92 -13.11
N GLY A 161 -20.36 13.60 -12.49
CA GLY A 161 -21.59 13.25 -13.21
C GLY A 161 -21.63 11.82 -13.78
N ILE A 162 -20.54 11.06 -13.66
CA ILE A 162 -20.41 9.70 -14.22
C ILE A 162 -21.43 8.74 -13.60
N LEU A 163 -21.79 8.94 -12.33
CA LEU A 163 -22.81 8.13 -11.65
C LEU A 163 -24.25 8.41 -12.11
N HIS A 164 -24.48 9.52 -12.81
CA HIS A 164 -25.80 9.86 -13.34
C HIS A 164 -26.09 9.14 -14.66
N GLU A 165 -25.07 8.72 -15.41
CA GLU A 165 -25.21 8.01 -16.70
C GLU A 165 -25.48 6.50 -16.53
N CYS A 166 -25.12 5.90 -15.39
CA CYS A 166 -25.39 4.48 -15.11
C CYS A 166 -26.81 4.20 -14.56
N ARG A 167 -27.70 5.21 -14.55
CA ARG A 167 -29.10 5.06 -14.10
C ARG A 167 -30.12 5.30 -15.22
N ALA A 168 -29.75 4.98 -16.46
CA ALA A 168 -30.63 4.97 -17.64
C ALA A 168 -30.87 3.53 -18.11
#